data_AF-A1DPD8-F1
#
_entry.id   AF-A1DPD8-F1
#
_cell.length_a   1.000
_cell.length_b   1.000
_cell.length_c   1.000
_cell.angle_alpha   90.00
_cell.angle_beta   90.00
_cell.angle_gamma   90.00
#
_symmetry.space_group_name_H-M   'P 1'
#
loop_
_entity.id
_entity.type
_entity.pdbx_description
1 polymer ?
#
loop_
_entity_poly.entity_id
_entity_poly.type
_entity_poly.pdbx_seq_one_letter_code
_entity_poly.pdbx_strand_id
1 'polypeptide(L)'
;MSPRIEHQIHSIAYDESHLTLYITMSQIFSIWLVPFHVSPVRLTTVINLTTDSGVQKPSMVNGDHTLYYIAKQEDLYQVSEWIKFMVPHVGHLFVLAFQSFATLFCMLGVVIFYPIMWLEERRVIPYKMLRKGNLVYNIERKIPEIKKE
;
A
#
# COMPACT_ATOMS: atom_id res chain seq x y z
N MET A 1 -5.15 5.46 28.44
CA MET A 1 -5.49 4.03 28.59
C MET A 1 -5.05 3.33 27.32
N SER A 2 -4.15 2.34 27.40
CA SER A 2 -3.74 1.60 26.21
C SER A 2 -4.96 0.82 25.68
N PRO A 3 -5.32 0.90 24.39
CA PRO A 3 -6.41 0.11 23.83
C PRO A 3 -6.15 -1.38 24.10
N ARG A 4 -7.18 -2.19 24.38
CA ARG A 4 -7.02 -3.65 24.30
C ARG A 4 -6.79 -3.99 22.83
N ILE A 5 -5.62 -4.54 22.56
CA ILE A 5 -5.17 -4.87 21.22
C ILE A 5 -5.28 -6.40 21.08
N GLU A 6 -6.30 -6.84 20.34
CA GLU A 6 -6.49 -8.25 19.97
C GLU A 6 -6.10 -8.43 18.51
N HIS A 7 -5.19 -9.39 18.27
CA HIS A 7 -4.67 -9.70 16.95
C HIS A 7 -4.70 -11.20 16.67
N GLN A 8 -4.86 -11.53 15.40
CA GLN A 8 -4.70 -12.89 14.88
C GLN A 8 -3.77 -12.86 13.66
N ILE A 9 -2.68 -13.64 13.71
CA ILE A 9 -1.76 -13.79 12.60
C ILE A 9 -2.32 -14.81 11.61
N HIS A 10 -2.36 -14.46 10.33
CA HIS A 10 -2.87 -15.32 9.25
C HIS A 10 -1.74 -15.95 8.44
N SER A 11 -0.69 -15.18 8.16
CA SER A 11 0.45 -15.66 7.39
C SER A 11 1.71 -14.87 7.72
N ILE A 12 2.85 -15.53 7.58
CA ILE A 12 4.18 -14.98 7.79
C ILE A 12 5.03 -15.38 6.59
N ALA A 13 5.73 -14.42 5.99
CA ALA A 13 6.76 -14.67 5.00
C ALA A 13 8.04 -13.96 5.45
N TYR A 14 9.15 -14.69 5.51
CA TYR A 14 10.44 -14.16 5.93
C TYR A 14 11.38 -14.10 4.73
N ASP A 15 11.90 -12.92 4.44
CA ASP A 15 12.99 -12.70 3.50
C ASP A 15 14.30 -12.58 4.30
N GLU A 16 15.09 -13.65 4.28
CA GLU A 16 16.37 -13.73 4.98
C GLU A 16 17.42 -12.79 4.36
N SER A 17 17.34 -12.52 3.06
CA SER A 17 18.36 -11.71 2.36
C SER A 17 18.28 -10.22 2.72
N HIS A 18 17.06 -9.74 2.98
CA HIS A 18 16.80 -8.35 3.39
C HIS A 18 16.43 -8.22 4.88
N LEU A 19 16.44 -9.33 5.63
CA LEU A 19 15.99 -9.41 7.02
C LEU A 19 14.59 -8.80 7.20
N THR A 20 13.67 -9.08 6.27
CA THR A 20 12.33 -8.49 6.26
C THR A 20 11.27 -9.55 6.53
N LEU A 21 10.36 -9.26 7.46
CA LEU A 21 9.25 -10.13 7.80
C LEU A 21 7.94 -9.48 7.35
N TYR A 22 7.21 -10.19 6.49
CA TYR A 22 5.88 -9.83 6.04
C TYR A 22 4.86 -10.59 6.86
N ILE A 23 4.06 -9.88 7.65
CA ILE A 23 3.04 -10.48 8.50
C ILE A 23 1.68 -10.00 8.02
N THR A 24 0.80 -10.93 7.65
CA THR A 24 -0.62 -10.61 7.47
C THR A 24 -1.37 -10.97 8.74
N MET A 25 -2.09 -10.00 9.31
CA MET A 25 -2.84 -10.19 10.55
C MET A 25 -4.20 -9.48 10.50
N SER A 26 -5.14 -9.97 11.31
CA SER A 26 -6.34 -9.22 11.67
C SER A 26 -6.16 -8.55 13.02
N GLN A 27 -6.53 -7.28 13.11
CA GLN A 27 -6.57 -6.50 14.34
C GLN A 27 -7.97 -6.01 14.59
N ILE A 28 -8.41 -6.04 15.85
CA ILE A 28 -9.61 -5.33 16.26
C ILE A 28 -9.28 -3.85 16.45
N PHE A 29 -9.87 -2.99 15.61
CA PHE A 29 -9.66 -1.56 15.68
C PHE A 29 -10.96 -0.84 16.08
N SER A 30 -10.83 0.14 16.98
CA SER A 30 -11.90 1.01 17.45
C SER A 30 -11.46 2.46 17.27
N ILE A 31 -12.25 3.23 16.52
CA ILE A 31 -11.98 4.67 16.31
C ILE A 31 -12.76 5.47 17.33
N TRP A 32 -12.07 6.35 18.04
CA TRP A 32 -12.68 7.19 19.09
C TRP A 32 -13.88 8.03 18.59
N LEU A 33 -13.86 8.46 17.32
CA LEU A 33 -14.94 9.23 16.69
C LEU A 33 -16.26 8.43 16.55
N VAL A 34 -16.21 7.09 16.55
CA VAL A 34 -17.39 6.22 16.43
C VAL A 34 -17.38 5.20 17.59
N PRO A 35 -17.81 5.61 18.79
CA PRO A 35 -17.63 4.82 20.02
C PRO A 35 -18.45 3.52 20.06
N PHE A 36 -19.36 3.30 19.11
CA PHE A 36 -20.24 2.14 19.05
C PHE A 36 -19.89 1.15 17.92
N HIS A 37 -18.75 1.33 17.24
CA HIS A 37 -18.34 0.45 16.15
C HIS A 37 -16.93 -0.10 16.35
N VAL A 38 -16.82 -1.42 16.24
CA VAL A 38 -15.58 -2.18 16.33
C VAL A 38 -15.54 -3.09 15.12
N SER A 39 -14.49 -2.99 14.31
CA SER A 39 -14.34 -3.84 13.12
C SER A 39 -13.03 -4.61 13.19
N PRO A 40 -13.03 -5.92 12.88
CA PRO A 40 -11.81 -6.61 12.51
C PRO A 40 -11.31 -6.03 11.18
N VAL A 41 -10.03 -5.67 11.14
CA VAL A 41 -9.31 -5.08 10.01
C VAL A 41 -8.17 -6.01 9.67
N ARG A 42 -8.05 -6.40 8.40
CA ARG A 42 -6.94 -7.21 7.90
C ARG A 42 -5.87 -6.31 7.31
N LEU A 43 -4.70 -6.30 7.94
CA LEU A 43 -3.57 -5.50 7.51
C LEU A 43 -2.36 -6.39 7.19
N THR A 44 -1.45 -5.86 6.37
CA THR A 44 -0.14 -6.47 6.15
C THR A 44 0.92 -5.56 6.72
N THR A 45 1.71 -6.07 7.65
CA THR A 45 2.82 -5.35 8.26
C THR A 45 4.13 -5.83 7.65
N VAL A 46 4.99 -4.88 7.28
CA VAL A 46 6.38 -5.10 6.87
C VAL A 46 7.27 -4.73 8.04
N ILE A 47 7.96 -5.72 8.60
CA ILE A 47 8.89 -5.54 9.71
C ILE A 47 10.30 -5.71 9.17
N ASN A 48 11.12 -4.67 9.24
CA ASN A 48 12.55 -4.77 8.96
C ASN A 48 13.27 -5.14 10.26
N LEU A 49 14.06 -6.21 10.19
CA LEU A 49 14.81 -6.72 11.32
C LEU A 49 16.27 -6.26 11.25
N THR A 50 16.91 -6.19 12.40
CA THR A 50 18.34 -5.94 12.56
C THR A 50 18.92 -6.88 13.61
N THR A 51 20.14 -7.33 13.43
CA THR A 51 20.89 -8.08 14.46
C THR A 51 21.75 -7.15 15.30
N ASP A 52 21.91 -5.89 14.89
CA ASP A 52 22.63 -4.88 15.66
C ASP A 52 21.69 -4.31 16.72
N SER A 53 22.02 -4.57 17.99
CA SER A 53 21.25 -4.06 19.12
C SER A 53 21.37 -2.55 19.31
N GLY A 54 22.27 -1.83 18.59
CA GLY A 54 22.53 -0.39 18.71
C GLY A 54 23.11 0.04 20.07
N VAL A 55 22.96 -0.81 21.09
CA VAL A 55 23.66 -0.81 22.36
C VAL A 55 24.98 -1.55 22.12
N GLN A 56 26.10 -0.91 22.47
CA GLN A 56 27.43 -1.53 22.54
C GLN A 56 27.42 -2.64 23.60
N LYS A 57 26.83 -3.78 23.27
CA LYS A 57 26.93 -5.01 24.05
C LYS A 57 27.50 -6.07 23.11
N PRO A 58 28.43 -6.91 23.60
CA PRO A 58 28.93 -8.02 22.81
C PRO A 58 27.73 -8.87 22.43
N SER A 59 27.60 -9.13 21.12
CA SER A 59 26.65 -10.04 20.48
C SER A 59 26.03 -11.01 21.48
N MET A 60 24.81 -10.68 21.96
CA MET A 60 24.12 -11.47 22.98
C MET A 60 23.50 -12.68 22.30
N VAL A 61 24.36 -13.66 22.07
CA VAL A 61 24.04 -15.04 21.73
C VAL A 61 23.32 -15.61 22.96
N ASN A 62 21.99 -15.59 22.97
CA ASN A 62 21.17 -16.17 24.03
C ASN A 62 21.13 -17.71 23.80
N GLY A 63 22.26 -18.38 24.01
CA GLY A 63 22.51 -19.72 23.47
C GLY A 63 22.71 -19.71 21.95
N ASP A 64 22.65 -20.86 21.28
CA ASP A 64 22.96 -21.09 19.84
C ASP A 64 22.02 -20.37 18.83
N HIS A 65 21.36 -19.28 19.22
CA HIS A 65 20.31 -18.63 18.46
C HIS A 65 20.63 -17.15 18.22
N THR A 66 20.58 -16.74 16.95
CA THR A 66 20.70 -15.35 16.54
C THR A 66 19.48 -14.55 16.99
N LEU A 67 19.72 -13.43 17.67
CA LEU A 67 18.67 -12.52 18.12
C LEU A 67 18.38 -11.47 17.04
N TYR A 68 17.11 -11.36 16.65
CA TYR A 68 16.63 -10.35 15.71
C TYR A 68 15.82 -9.28 16.46
N TYR A 69 16.15 -8.02 16.21
CA TYR A 69 15.44 -6.85 16.72
C TYR A 69 14.62 -6.20 15.62
N ILE A 70 13.52 -5.54 15.98
CA ILE A 70 12.70 -4.79 15.02
C ILE A 70 13.33 -3.40 14.82
N ALA A 71 13.86 -3.14 13.63
CA ALA A 71 14.42 -1.84 13.27
C ALA A 71 13.34 -0.87 12.79
N LYS A 72 12.40 -1.36 11.99
CA LYS A 72 11.32 -0.55 11.40
C LYS A 72 10.08 -1.41 11.22
N GLN A 73 8.91 -0.81 11.43
CA GLN A 73 7.61 -1.44 11.16
C GLN A 73 6.77 -0.51 10.29
N GLU A 74 6.24 -1.04 9.19
CA GLU A 74 5.29 -0.35 8.32
C GLU A 74 3.99 -1.14 8.23
N ASP A 75 2.88 -0.51 8.58
CA ASP A 75 1.56 -1.13 8.55
C ASP A 75 0.79 -0.69 7.29
N LEU A 76 0.57 -1.62 6.37
CA LEU A 76 -0.13 -1.38 5.11
C LEU A 76 -1.61 -1.70 5.28
N TYR A 77 -2.41 -0.64 5.42
CA TYR A 77 -3.86 -0.72 5.42
C TYR A 77 -4.40 -0.85 4.00
N GLN A 78 -5.34 -1.77 3.80
CA GLN A 78 -6.07 -1.84 2.55
C GLN A 78 -7.04 -0.66 2.45
N VAL A 79 -7.06 0.00 1.29
CA VAL A 79 -7.92 1.18 1.03
C VAL A 79 -9.42 0.84 1.19
N SER A 80 -9.80 -0.42 1.04
CA SER A 80 -11.17 -0.87 1.28
C SER A 80 -11.56 -0.96 2.76
N GLU A 81 -10.61 -0.90 3.69
CA GLU A 81 -10.90 -1.09 5.11
C GLU A 81 -11.09 0.22 5.88
N TRP A 82 -10.41 1.32 5.49
CA TRP A 82 -10.64 2.61 6.15
C TRP A 82 -12.07 3.15 5.88
N ILE A 83 -12.68 2.83 4.73
CA ILE A 83 -14.04 3.26 4.40
C ILE A 83 -15.10 2.69 5.36
N LYS A 84 -14.86 1.48 5.90
CA LYS A 84 -15.74 0.82 6.88
C LYS A 84 -15.88 1.66 8.15
N PHE A 85 -14.89 2.51 8.42
CA PHE A 85 -14.88 3.37 9.60
C PHE A 85 -15.53 4.74 9.40
N MET A 86 -15.49 5.31 8.19
CA MET A 86 -16.21 6.56 7.93
C MET A 86 -17.71 6.37 7.82
N VAL A 87 -18.14 5.25 7.22
CA VAL A 87 -19.58 4.98 6.99
C VAL A 87 -19.90 3.53 7.36
N PRO A 88 -20.12 3.24 8.65
CA PRO A 88 -20.51 1.90 9.09
C PRO A 88 -21.81 1.47 8.38
N HIS A 89 -21.89 0.21 7.97
CA HIS A 89 -23.00 -0.44 7.24
C HIS A 89 -23.27 0.02 5.79
N VAL A 90 -23.04 1.30 5.43
CA VAL A 90 -23.31 1.82 4.06
C VAL A 90 -22.03 1.96 3.22
N GLY A 91 -20.84 1.79 3.82
CA GLY A 91 -19.55 1.95 3.13
C GLY A 91 -19.41 1.13 1.84
N HIS A 92 -19.94 -0.10 1.78
CA HIS A 92 -19.91 -0.91 0.57
C HIS A 92 -20.72 -0.31 -0.58
N LEU A 93 -21.89 0.28 -0.28
CA LEU A 93 -22.74 0.95 -1.26
C LEU A 93 -22.06 2.21 -1.81
N PHE A 94 -21.36 2.95 -0.94
CA PHE A 94 -20.57 4.10 -1.35
C PHE A 94 -19.41 3.72 -2.28
N VAL A 95 -18.64 2.67 -1.91
CA VAL A 95 -17.55 2.16 -2.76
C VAL A 95 -18.10 1.69 -4.11
N LEU A 96 -19.20 0.94 -4.12
CA LEU A 96 -19.84 0.47 -5.35
C LEU A 96 -20.32 1.63 -6.23
N ALA A 97 -20.93 2.65 -5.63
CA ALA A 97 -21.38 3.84 -6.35
C ALA A 97 -20.20 4.60 -6.97
N PHE A 98 -19.11 4.78 -6.21
CA PHE A 98 -17.91 5.44 -6.71
C PHE A 98 -17.20 4.64 -7.80
N GLN A 99 -17.09 3.32 -7.65
CA GLN A 99 -16.56 2.43 -8.68
C GLN A 99 -17.41 2.46 -9.96
N SER A 100 -18.73 2.45 -9.82
CA SER A 100 -19.66 2.54 -10.95
C SER A 100 -19.54 3.88 -11.67
N PHE A 101 -19.46 4.97 -10.91
CA PHE A 101 -19.24 6.31 -11.44
C PHE A 101 -17.90 6.42 -12.18
N ALA A 102 -16.81 5.92 -11.58
CA ALA A 102 -15.50 5.90 -12.22
C ALA A 102 -15.50 5.07 -13.51
N THR A 103 -16.16 3.90 -13.51
CA THR A 103 -16.29 3.03 -14.68
C THR A 103 -17.04 3.73 -15.81
N LEU A 104 -18.15 4.39 -15.51
CA LEU A 104 -18.91 5.19 -16.47
C LEU A 104 -18.06 6.34 -17.04
N PHE A 105 -17.30 7.03 -16.19
CA PHE A 105 -16.39 8.09 -16.63
C PHE A 105 -15.27 7.54 -17.53
N CYS A 106 -14.71 6.38 -17.22
CA CYS A 106 -13.73 5.71 -18.08
C CYS A 106 -14.32 5.34 -19.45
N MET A 107 -15.54 4.78 -19.50
CA MET A 107 -16.21 4.50 -20.77
C MET A 107 -16.43 5.75 -21.60
N LEU A 108 -16.93 6.84 -20.98
CA LEU A 108 -17.10 8.12 -21.65
C LEU A 108 -15.77 8.70 -22.14
N GLY A 109 -14.72 8.61 -21.31
CA GLY A 109 -13.38 9.00 -21.68
C GLY A 109 -12.89 8.26 -22.92
N VAL A 110 -13.03 6.93 -22.97
CA VAL A 110 -12.65 6.14 -24.15
C VAL A 110 -13.41 6.62 -25.39
N VAL A 111 -14.72 6.85 -25.31
CA VAL A 111 -15.50 7.35 -26.45
C VAL A 111 -15.02 8.72 -26.92
N ILE A 112 -14.73 9.64 -25.99
CA ILE A 112 -14.24 11.00 -26.28
C ILE A 112 -12.84 10.97 -26.90
N PHE A 113 -11.94 10.11 -26.38
CA PHE A 113 -10.54 10.05 -26.81
C PHE A 113 -10.30 9.04 -27.96
N TYR A 114 -11.28 8.21 -28.32
CA TYR A 114 -11.19 7.24 -29.43
C TYR A 114 -10.72 7.86 -30.75
N PRO A 115 -11.21 9.04 -31.20
CA PRO A 115 -10.73 9.66 -32.43
C PRO A 115 -9.23 10.02 -32.39
N ILE A 116 -8.73 10.43 -31.22
CA ILE A 116 -7.31 10.77 -31.03
C ILE A 116 -6.46 9.50 -31.10
N MET A 117 -6.88 8.42 -30.42
CA MET A 117 -6.21 7.11 -30.51
C MET A 117 -6.18 6.58 -31.94
N TRP A 118 -7.26 6.74 -32.70
CA TRP A 118 -7.32 6.35 -34.11
C TRP A 118 -6.36 7.16 -35.00
N LEU A 119 -6.21 8.46 -34.74
CA LEU A 119 -5.24 9.31 -35.45
C LEU A 119 -3.79 8.96 -35.11
N GLU A 120 -3.52 8.61 -33.86
CA GLU A 120 -2.23 8.08 -33.41
C GLU A 120 -1.88 6.79 -34.15
N GLU A 121 -2.79 5.81 -34.18
CA GLU A 121 -2.59 4.50 -34.82
C GLU A 121 -2.28 4.66 -36.32
N ARG A 122 -2.94 5.60 -37.00
CA ARG A 122 -2.66 5.94 -38.41
C ARG A 122 -1.38 6.74 -38.63
N ARG A 123 -0.60 7.01 -37.57
CA ARG A 123 0.63 7.82 -37.57
C ARG A 123 0.45 9.21 -38.18
N VAL A 124 -0.77 9.74 -38.12
CA VAL A 124 -1.09 11.10 -38.59
C VAL A 124 -0.50 12.14 -37.63
N ILE A 125 -0.37 11.78 -36.36
CA ILE A 125 0.24 12.61 -35.32
C ILE A 125 1.77 12.41 -35.33
N PRO A 126 2.57 13.49 -35.37
CA PRO A 126 4.03 13.39 -35.46
C PRO A 126 4.63 12.71 -34.22
N TYR A 127 5.44 11.67 -34.45
CA TYR A 127 6.15 10.85 -33.45
C TYR A 127 6.91 11.65 -32.36
N LYS A 128 7.33 12.87 -32.66
CA LYS A 128 7.99 13.78 -31.70
C LYS A 128 7.08 14.23 -30.54
N MET A 129 5.75 14.28 -30.73
CA MET A 129 4.81 14.59 -29.65
C MET A 129 4.56 13.39 -28.73
N LEU A 130 4.55 12.15 -29.27
CA LEU A 130 4.25 10.93 -28.52
C LEU A 130 5.39 10.47 -27.62
N ARG A 131 6.65 10.69 -28.04
CA ARG A 131 7.85 10.29 -27.25
C ARG A 131 7.94 10.97 -25.88
N LYS A 132 7.27 12.11 -25.68
CA LYS A 132 7.37 12.83 -24.40
C LYS A 132 6.57 12.20 -23.26
N GLY A 133 5.65 11.27 -23.50
CA GLY A 133 4.93 10.46 -22.49
C GLY A 133 4.02 11.27 -21.55
N ASN A 134 4.56 12.32 -20.94
CA ASN A 134 3.89 13.32 -20.15
C ASN A 134 4.30 14.71 -20.69
N LEU A 135 3.31 15.51 -21.10
CA LEU A 135 3.52 16.87 -21.61
C LEU A 135 4.12 17.81 -20.56
N VAL A 136 3.91 17.50 -19.27
CA VAL A 136 4.22 18.37 -18.13
C VAL A 136 5.53 17.97 -17.43
N TYR A 137 5.92 16.69 -17.48
CA TYR A 137 7.04 16.19 -16.67
C TYR A 137 7.88 15.13 -17.39
N ASN A 138 9.21 15.30 -17.40
CA ASN A 138 10.12 14.31 -17.99
C ASN A 138 10.39 13.16 -16.99
N ILE A 139 9.83 11.99 -17.27
CA ILE A 139 9.99 10.78 -16.46
C ILE A 139 11.44 10.33 -16.31
N GLU A 140 12.30 10.61 -17.29
CA GLU A 140 13.73 10.23 -17.29
C GLU A 140 14.49 10.87 -16.11
N ARG A 141 14.01 12.00 -15.60
CA ARG A 141 14.60 12.67 -14.42
C ARG A 141 14.35 11.92 -13.11
N LYS A 142 13.30 11.10 -13.01
CA LYS A 142 12.94 10.35 -11.79
C LYS A 142 13.54 8.95 -11.72
N ILE A 143 13.91 8.36 -12.86
CA ILE A 143 14.59 7.06 -12.93
C ILE A 143 15.82 6.97 -11.99
N PRO A 144 16.71 7.97 -11.90
CA PRO A 144 17.84 7.91 -10.99
C PRO A 144 17.48 8.01 -9.50
N GLU A 145 16.27 8.44 -9.13
CA GLU A 145 15.81 8.46 -7.74
C GLU A 145 15.37 7.07 -7.28
N ILE A 146 14.68 6.30 -8.13
CA ILE A 146 14.23 4.92 -7.83
C ILE A 146 15.41 3.99 -7.57
N LYS A 147 16.56 4.21 -8.23
CA LYS A 147 17.78 3.42 -8.03
C LYS A 147 18.57 3.78 -6.76
N LYS A 148 18.20 4.85 -6.06
CA LYS A 148 18.90 5.32 -4.86
C LYS A 148 18.24 4.89 -3.55
N GLU A 149 16.98 4.46 -3.62
CA GLU A 149 16.25 3.79 -2.53
C GLU A 149 16.57 2.28 -2.56
#